data_AF-A0A3D6DSJ5-F1
#
_entry.id   AF-A0A3D6DSJ5-F1
#
_cell.length_a   1.000
_cell.length_b   1.000
_cell.length_c   1.000
_cell.angle_alpha   90.00
_cell.angle_beta   90.00
_cell.angle_gamma   90.00
#
_symmetry.space_group_name_H-M   'P 1'
#
loop_
_entity.id
_entity.type
_entity.pdbx_description
1 polymer ?
#
loop_
_entity_poly.entity_id
_entity_poly.type
_entity_poly.pdbx_seq_one_letter_code
_entity_poly.pdbx_strand_id
1 'polypeptide(L)'
;AKLAVVVPLTLAIIFVLLYLNFRRLTETLIVMLSVPFALVGGVWLMWWLGYNMSVAVAVGFIALAGVAAETGVVMLIYLDQ
;
A
#
# COMPACT_ATOMS: atom_id res chain seq x y z
N ALA A 1 11.49 -17.83 9.94
CA ALA A 1 11.73 -18.53 8.65
C ALA A 1 10.53 -18.48 7.69
N LYS A 2 9.33 -18.95 8.07
CA LYS A 2 8.15 -18.94 7.15
C LYS A 2 7.67 -17.54 6.74
N LEU A 3 7.64 -16.56 7.64
CA LEU A 3 7.17 -15.19 7.33
C LEU A 3 8.03 -14.51 6.24
N ALA A 4 9.34 -14.77 6.23
CA ALA A 4 10.25 -14.20 5.22
C ALA A 4 10.00 -14.72 3.80
N VAL A 5 9.26 -15.83 3.64
CA VAL A 5 8.86 -16.39 2.34
C VAL A 5 7.43 -16.00 1.98
N VAL A 6 6.54 -15.97 2.98
CA VAL A 6 5.12 -15.61 2.77
C VAL A 6 4.98 -14.14 2.38
N VAL A 7 5.72 -13.23 3.00
CA VAL A 7 5.67 -11.78 2.72
C VAL A 7 6.05 -11.43 1.27
N PRO A 8 7.18 -11.91 0.70
CA PRO A 8 7.49 -11.63 -0.69
C PRO A 8 6.53 -12.32 -1.66
N LEU A 9 6.00 -13.50 -1.32
CA LEU A 9 5.04 -14.21 -2.16
C LEU A 9 3.70 -13.45 -2.27
N THR A 10 3.19 -12.91 -1.16
CA THR A 10 1.96 -12.11 -1.19
C THR A 10 2.14 -10.79 -1.95
N LEU A 11 3.28 -10.12 -1.78
CA LEU A 11 3.63 -8.93 -2.58
C LEU A 11 3.69 -9.24 -4.08
N ALA A 12 4.29 -10.38 -4.46
CA ALA A 12 4.36 -10.81 -5.86
C ALA A 12 2.96 -11.10 -6.44
N ILE A 13 2.05 -11.71 -5.66
CA ILE A 13 0.68 -11.96 -6.10
C ILE A 13 -0.09 -10.65 -6.29
N ILE A 14 0.05 -9.69 -5.37
CA ILE A 14 -0.57 -8.36 -5.48
C ILE A 14 -0.05 -7.64 -6.73
N PHE A 15 1.26 -7.70 -6.99
CA PHE A 15 1.88 -7.14 -8.19
C PHE A 15 1.27 -7.71 -9.48
N VAL A 16 1.16 -9.03 -9.58
CA VAL A 16 0.60 -9.69 -10.77
C VAL A 16 -0.88 -9.32 -10.97
N LEU A 17 -1.67 -9.29 -9.90
CA LEU A 17 -3.09 -8.92 -9.98
C LEU A 17 -3.29 -7.47 -10.43
N LEU A 18 -2.51 -6.53 -9.88
CA LEU A 18 -2.59 -5.13 -10.30
C LEU A 18 -2.09 -4.95 -11.75
N TYR A 19 -1.01 -5.63 -12.15
CA TYR A 19 -0.49 -5.59 -13.51
C TYR A 19 -1.52 -6.08 -14.55
N LEU A 20 -2.22 -7.17 -14.25
CA LEU A 20 -3.28 -7.71 -15.12
C LEU A 20 -4.51 -6.78 -15.18
N ASN A 21 -4.77 -6.01 -14.12
CA ASN A 21 -5.92 -5.11 -14.03
C ASN A 21 -5.74 -3.86 -14.90
N PHE A 22 -4.59 -3.19 -14.80
CA PHE A 22 -4.37 -1.90 -15.49
C PHE A 22 -3.74 -2.03 -16.88
N ARG A 23 -3.01 -3.13 -17.18
CA ARG A 23 -2.27 -3.34 -18.44
C ARG A 23 -1.31 -2.20 -18.85
N ARG A 24 -1.12 -1.18 -17.99
CA ARG A 24 -0.19 -0.07 -18.10
C ARG A 24 0.71 -0.03 -16.86
N LEU A 25 2.01 -0.17 -17.10
CA LEU A 25 3.03 -0.25 -16.04
C LEU A 25 3.10 1.03 -15.20
N THR A 26 2.97 2.21 -15.82
CA THR A 26 3.10 3.51 -15.15
C THR A 26 2.00 3.73 -14.10
N GLU A 27 0.74 3.50 -14.48
CA GLU A 27 -0.43 3.60 -13.59
C GLU A 27 -0.32 2.60 -12.43
N THR A 28 0.02 1.36 -12.74
CA THR A 28 0.24 0.31 -11.73
C THR A 28 1.32 0.70 -10.73
N LEU A 29 2.46 1.22 -11.21
CA LEU A 29 3.58 1.66 -10.39
C LEU A 29 3.21 2.81 -9.45
N ILE A 30 2.39 3.76 -9.90
CA ILE A 30 1.96 4.90 -9.08
C ILE A 30 1.16 4.42 -7.87
N VAL A 31 0.17 3.55 -8.06
CA VAL A 31 -0.63 2.97 -6.96
C VAL A 31 0.23 2.09 -6.07
N MET A 32 1.11 1.29 -6.67
CA MET A 32 1.93 0.36 -5.91
C MET A 32 3.03 1.04 -5.10
N LEU A 33 3.44 2.26 -5.48
CA LEU A 33 4.34 3.10 -4.70
C LEU A 33 3.58 3.93 -3.65
N SER A 34 2.34 4.36 -3.91
CA SER A 34 1.57 5.17 -2.95
C SER A 34 1.30 4.43 -1.64
N VAL A 35 0.99 3.13 -1.71
CA VAL A 35 0.72 2.28 -0.55
C VAL A 35 1.92 2.14 0.41
N PRO A 36 3.11 1.66 -0.01
CA PRO A 36 4.26 1.56 0.87
C PRO A 36 4.72 2.94 1.36
N PHE A 37 4.59 3.99 0.56
CA PHE A 37 4.96 5.35 0.97
C PHE A 37 4.05 5.87 2.08
N ALA A 38 2.73 5.65 1.96
CA ALA A 38 1.77 5.98 3.01
C ALA A 38 2.06 5.21 4.30
N LEU A 39 2.36 3.91 4.21
CA LEU A 39 2.73 3.08 5.36
C LEU A 39 4.00 3.60 6.05
N VAL A 40 5.04 3.94 5.29
CA VAL A 40 6.27 4.54 5.83
C VAL A 40 5.98 5.85 6.55
N GLY A 41 5.15 6.73 5.96
CA GLY A 41 4.70 7.97 6.60
C GLY A 41 3.95 7.73 7.91
N GLY A 42 3.07 6.72 7.95
CA GLY A 42 2.35 6.32 9.17
C GLY A 42 3.29 5.81 10.27
N VAL A 43 4.28 4.98 9.92
CA VAL A 43 5.29 4.47 10.86
C VAL A 43 6.14 5.62 11.39
N TRP A 44 6.57 6.53 10.51
CA TRP A 44 7.35 7.71 10.89
C TRP A 44 6.59 8.59 11.89
N LEU A 45 5.30 8.85 11.63
CA LEU A 45 4.44 9.63 12.51
C LEU A 45 4.29 8.96 13.88
N MET A 46 4.04 7.66 13.92
CA MET A 46 3.93 6.92 15.18
C MET A 46 5.22 6.91 15.98
N TRP A 47 6.36 6.78 15.31
CA TRP A 47 7.67 6.85 15.93
C TRP A 47 7.91 8.23 16.55
N TRP A 48 7.58 9.31 15.82
CA TRP A 48 7.68 10.68 16.34
C TRP A 48 6.77 10.90 17.56
N LEU A 49 5.54 10.40 17.54
CA LEU A 49 4.58 10.55 18.63
C LEU A 49 4.82 9.57 19.80
N GLY A 50 5.76 8.63 19.67
CA GLY A 50 6.08 7.65 20.70
C GLY A 50 4.95 6.66 20.99
N TYR A 51 4.09 6.38 20.01
CA TYR A 51 2.98 5.45 20.20
C TYR A 51 3.43 3.98 20.18
N ASN A 52 2.83 3.17 21.04
CA ASN A 52 3.04 1.73 21.06
C ASN A 52 2.28 1.03 19.93
N MET A 53 2.90 0.01 19.34
CA MET A 53 2.24 -0.91 18.40
C MET A 53 1.15 -1.70 19.13
N SER A 54 -0.10 -1.35 18.86
CA SER A 54 -1.31 -2.01 19.40
C SER A 54 -2.19 -2.57 18.28
N VAL A 55 -3.22 -3.34 18.65
CA VAL A 55 -4.19 -3.83 17.66
C VAL A 55 -4.92 -2.67 16.97
N ALA A 56 -5.25 -1.60 17.70
CA ALA A 56 -5.88 -0.41 17.11
C ALA A 56 -4.98 0.28 16.08
N VAL A 57 -3.68 0.37 16.38
CA VAL A 57 -2.66 0.87 15.45
C VAL A 57 -2.61 0.03 14.18
N ALA A 58 -2.58 -1.30 14.31
CA ALA A 58 -2.55 -2.21 13.17
C ALA A 58 -3.79 -2.07 12.28
N VAL A 59 -4.99 -1.94 12.87
CA VAL A 59 -6.23 -1.66 12.13
C VAL A 59 -6.16 -0.30 11.41
N GLY A 60 -5.59 0.72 12.06
CA GLY A 60 -5.35 2.02 11.44
C GLY A 60 -4.42 1.95 10.22
N PHE A 61 -3.35 1.15 10.28
CA PHE A 61 -2.46 0.92 9.13
C PHE A 61 -3.16 0.17 7.98
N ILE A 62 -4.05 -0.78 8.28
CA ILE A 62 -4.86 -1.46 7.26
C ILE A 62 -5.79 -0.45 6.57
N ALA A 63 -6.47 0.40 7.34
CA ALA A 63 -7.33 1.44 6.80
C ALA A 63 -6.54 2.45 5.93
N LEU A 64 -5.35 2.85 6.39
CA LEU A 64 -4.47 3.76 5.67
C LEU A 64 -3.98 3.18 4.34
N ALA A 65 -3.63 1.89 4.29
CA ALA A 65 -3.28 1.22 3.04
C ALA A 65 -4.44 1.19 2.04
N GLY A 66 -5.68 0.96 2.51
CA GLY A 66 -6.88 1.00 1.69
C GLY A 66 -7.15 2.38 1.10
N VAL A 67 -7.13 3.43 1.93
CA VAL A 67 -7.35 4.83 1.49
C VAL A 67 -6.26 5.28 0.51
N ALA A 68 -5.00 4.90 0.72
CA ALA A 68 -3.90 5.24 -0.18
C ALA A 68 -4.04 4.58 -1.56
N ALA A 69 -4.50 3.32 -1.59
CA ALA A 69 -4.78 2.61 -2.84
C ALA A 69 -5.98 3.23 -3.58
N GLU A 70 -7.10 3.48 -2.88
CA GLU A 70 -8.29 4.12 -3.45
C GLU A 70 -7.97 5.49 -4.06
N THR A 71 -7.28 6.35 -3.30
CA THR A 71 -6.88 7.69 -3.77
C THR A 71 -5.96 7.61 -4.99
N GLY A 72 -5.02 6.67 -4.99
CA GLY A 72 -4.12 6.45 -6.13
C GLY A 72 -4.89 6.04 -7.38
N VAL A 73 -5.84 5.11 -7.27
CA VAL A 73 -6.65 4.64 -8.39
C VAL A 73 -7.59 5.74 -8.90
N VAL A 74 -8.25 6.48 -8.01
CA VAL A 74 -9.16 7.58 -8.39
C VAL A 74 -8.42 8.67 -9.17
N MET A 75 -7.21 9.05 -8.76
CA MET A 75 -6.42 10.04 -9.53
C MET A 75 -6.06 9.55 -10.93
N LEU A 76 -5.74 8.28 -11.09
CA LEU A 76 -5.39 7.73 -12.41
C LEU A 76 -6.60 7.66 -13.33
N ILE A 77 -7.77 7.27 -12.82
CA ILE A 77 -9.02 7.30 -13.59
C ILE A 77 -9.33 8.71 -14.08
N TYR A 78 -9.06 9.73 -13.26
CA TYR A 78 -9.25 11.13 -13.63
C TYR A 78 -8.23 11.65 -14.65
N LEU A 79 -7.01 11.09 -14.68
CA LEU A 79 -5.93 11.47 -15.61
C LEU A 79 -6.02 10.74 -16.96
N ASP A 80 -6.65 9.56 -17.00
CA ASP A 80 -6.89 8.80 -18.24
C ASP A 80 -8.20 9.22 -18.95
N GLN A 81 -9.01 10.08 -18.31
CA GLN A 81 -10.11 10.84 -18.94
C GLN A 81 -9.61 12.16 -19.54
#